data_AF-A0A924AUZ6-F1
#
_entry.id   AF-A0A924AUZ6-F1
#
_cell.length_a   1.000
_cell.length_b   1.000
_cell.length_c   1.000
_cell.angle_alpha   90.00
_cell.angle_beta   90.00
_cell.angle_gamma   90.00
#
_symmetry.space_group_name_H-M   'P 1'
#
loop_
_entity.id
_entity.type
_entity.pdbx_description
1 polymer ?
#
loop_
_entity_poly.entity_id
_entity_poly.type
_entity_poly.pdbx_seq_one_letter_code
_entity_poly.pdbx_strand_id
1 'polypeptide(L)' 'MLNDSKTKEVTSLEQLGGLLKERRKSLGMSQTDLAKFTNLSHTGIGRIELARNDVKFETLLKLSKMLGFRIKIELED' A
#
# COMPACT_ATOMS: atom_id res chain seq x y z
N MET A 1 12.95 -5.78 -23.01
CA MET A 1 12.54 -4.54 -22.29
C MET A 1 12.18 -4.93 -20.87
N LEU A 2 13.13 -4.80 -19.95
CA LEU A 2 12.89 -5.07 -18.53
C LEU A 2 12.42 -3.76 -17.91
N ASN A 3 11.16 -3.72 -17.46
CA ASN A 3 10.56 -2.54 -16.84
C ASN A 3 11.44 -2.04 -15.69
N ASP A 4 11.87 -0.79 -15.79
CA ASP A 4 12.41 0.03 -14.70
C ASP A 4 11.46 -0.04 -13.49
N SER A 5 11.71 -0.98 -12.58
CA SER A 5 11.03 -1.01 -11.29
C SER A 5 11.62 0.11 -10.46
N LYS A 6 11.09 1.33 -10.62
CA LYS A 6 11.44 2.48 -9.77
C LYS A 6 11.09 2.14 -8.33
N THR A 7 12.09 1.79 -7.55
CA THR A 7 11.99 1.73 -6.09
C THR A 7 11.63 3.14 -5.60
N LYS A 8 10.66 3.24 -4.70
CA LYS A 8 10.32 4.49 -4.03
C LYS A 8 10.74 4.35 -2.57
N GLU A 9 11.56 5.27 -2.12
CA GLU A 9 11.78 5.48 -0.69
C GLU A 9 10.50 6.04 -0.07
N VAL A 10 10.12 5.51 1.09
CA VAL A 10 8.91 5.92 1.80
C VAL A 10 9.32 6.29 3.22
N THR A 11 9.26 7.58 3.54
CA THR A 11 9.74 8.12 4.82
C THR A 11 8.62 8.58 5.74
N SER A 12 7.35 8.54 5.29
CA SER A 12 6.19 8.88 6.11
C SER A 12 4.92 8.07 5.79
N LEU A 13 3.95 8.07 6.71
CA LEU A 13 2.66 7.42 6.52
C LEU A 13 1.82 8.08 5.42
N GLU A 14 1.93 9.40 5.23
CA GLU A 14 1.26 10.15 4.16
C GLU A 14 1.75 9.71 2.78
N GLN A 15 3.08 9.57 2.63
CA GLN A 15 3.67 9.05 1.41
C GLN A 15 3.19 7.61 1.17
N LEU A 16 3.24 6.75 2.19
CA LEU A 16 2.77 5.37 2.08
C LEU A 16 1.29 5.31 1.66
N GLY A 17 0.42 6.03 2.37
CA GLY A 17 -1.02 6.07 2.10
C GLY A 17 -1.35 6.58 0.70
N GLY A 18 -0.66 7.64 0.27
CA GLY A 18 -0.74 8.19 -1.08
C GLY A 18 -0.36 7.16 -2.15
N LEU A 19 0.78 6.49 -1.99
CA LEU A 19 1.25 5.46 -2.92
C LEU A 19 0.30 4.28 -3.02
N LEU A 20 -0.23 3.79 -1.89
CA LEU A 20 -1.21 2.70 -1.87
C LEU A 20 -2.50 3.10 -2.59
N LYS A 21 -2.99 4.32 -2.37
CA LYS A 21 -4.18 4.88 -3.03
C LYS A 21 -3.99 5.03 -4.53
N GLU A 22 -2.86 5.60 -4.96
CA GLU A 22 -2.50 5.73 -6.37
C GLU A 22 -2.43 4.37 -7.05
N ARG A 23 -1.75 3.41 -6.40
CA ARG A 23 -1.62 2.06 -6.95
C ARG A 23 -2.97 1.38 -7.08
N ARG A 24 -3.81 1.42 -6.04
CA ARG A 24 -5.18 0.87 -6.09
C ARG A 24 -5.98 1.48 -7.25
N LYS A 25 -5.95 2.80 -7.41
CA LYS A 25 -6.64 3.49 -8.50
C LYS A 25 -6.10 3.09 -9.88
N SER A 26 -4.78 2.91 -10.03
CA SER A 26 -4.17 2.46 -11.29
C SER A 26 -4.63 1.06 -11.71
N LEU A 27 -5.08 0.24 -10.74
CA LEU A 27 -5.65 -1.09 -10.97
C LEU A 27 -7.18 -1.06 -11.17
N GLY A 28 -7.81 0.12 -11.19
CA GLY A 28 -9.26 0.27 -11.35
C GLY A 28 -10.08 -0.20 -10.13
N MET A 29 -9.45 -0.40 -8.97
CA MET A 29 -10.13 -0.95 -7.79
C MET A 29 -10.74 0.17 -6.93
N SER A 30 -11.95 -0.05 -6.40
CA SER A 30 -12.50 0.75 -5.31
C SER A 30 -11.87 0.37 -3.95
N GLN A 31 -12.05 1.21 -2.93
CA GLN A 31 -11.62 0.85 -1.55
C GLN A 31 -12.35 -0.41 -1.05
N THR A 32 -13.62 -0.58 -1.46
CA THR A 32 -14.44 -1.76 -1.11
C THR A 32 -13.89 -3.02 -1.77
N ASP A 33 -13.40 -2.93 -3.01
CA ASP A 33 -12.78 -4.07 -3.69
C ASP A 33 -11.50 -4.48 -2.97
N LEU A 34 -10.63 -3.53 -2.64
CA LEU A 34 -9.40 -3.82 -1.91
C LEU A 34 -9.69 -4.45 -0.53
N ALA A 35 -10.66 -3.90 0.20
CA ALA A 35 -11.09 -4.39 1.51
C ALA A 35 -11.49 -5.88 1.50
N LYS A 36 -12.24 -6.31 0.46
CA LYS A 36 -12.66 -7.72 0.29
C LYS A 36 -11.48 -8.69 0.20
N PHE A 37 -10.37 -8.28 -0.43
CA PHE A 37 -9.21 -9.15 -0.63
C PHE A 37 -8.19 -9.11 0.50
N THR A 38 -8.19 -8.04 1.31
CA THR A 38 -7.22 -7.88 2.41
C THR A 38 -7.76 -8.21 3.80
N ASN A 39 -9.05 -8.62 3.89
CA ASN A 39 -9.78 -8.80 5.15
C ASN A 39 -9.73 -7.53 6.04
N LEU A 40 -9.80 -6.36 5.41
CA LEU A 40 -9.87 -5.06 6.08
C LEU A 40 -11.27 -4.48 5.87
N SER A 41 -11.69 -3.57 6.75
CA SER A 41 -12.90 -2.81 6.47
C SER A 41 -12.64 -1.74 5.42
N HIS A 42 -13.70 -1.34 4.69
CA HIS A 42 -13.66 -0.17 3.79
C HIS A 42 -13.12 1.08 4.50
N THR A 43 -13.60 1.32 5.73
CA THR A 43 -13.14 2.44 6.57
C THR A 43 -11.67 2.29 6.98
N GLY A 44 -11.19 1.06 7.17
CA GLY A 44 -9.78 0.75 7.43
C GLY A 44 -8.90 1.14 6.25
N ILE A 45 -9.27 0.73 5.03
CA ILE A 45 -8.56 1.14 3.80
C ILE A 45 -8.53 2.67 3.68
N GLY A 46 -9.67 3.34 3.89
CA GLY A 46 -9.73 4.80 3.83
C GLY A 46 -8.83 5.49 4.85
N ARG A 47 -8.76 4.99 6.08
CA ARG A 47 -7.85 5.54 7.11
C ARG A 47 -6.39 5.33 6.75
N ILE A 48 -6.02 4.18 6.19
CA ILE A 48 -4.65 3.90 5.72
C ILE A 48 -4.26 4.87 4.60
N GLU A 49 -5.12 5.04 3.60
CA GLU A 49 -4.86 5.93 2.45
C GLU A 49 -4.82 7.42 2.81
N LEU A 50 -5.38 7.79 3.96
CA LEU A 50 -5.37 9.15 4.49
C LEU A 50 -4.34 9.35 5.61
N ALA A 51 -3.48 8.34 5.88
CA ALA A 51 -2.50 8.36 6.98
C ALA A 51 -3.13 8.69 8.35
N ARG A 52 -4.36 8.23 8.59
CA ARG A 52 -5.11 8.47 9.84
C ARG A 52 -4.92 7.38 10.88
N ASN A 53 -4.22 6.31 10.55
CA ASN A 53 -3.88 5.19 11.44
C ASN A 53 -2.55 4.59 11.01
N ASP A 54 -1.84 4.01 11.99
CA ASP A 54 -0.69 3.16 11.71
C ASP A 54 -1.07 1.93 10.89
N VAL A 55 -0.17 1.51 10.02
CA VAL A 55 -0.31 0.29 9.23
C VAL A 55 0.55 -0.79 9.87
N LYS A 56 -0.10 -1.85 10.38
CA LYS A 56 0.63 -3.04 10.83
C LYS A 56 1.41 -3.65 9.66
N PHE A 57 2.62 -4.13 9.92
CA PHE A 57 3.45 -4.75 8.89
C PHE A 57 2.75 -5.92 8.17
N GLU A 58 2.03 -6.77 8.90
CA GLU A 58 1.22 -7.85 8.32
C GLU A 58 0.17 -7.32 7.32
N THR A 59 -0.49 -6.21 7.65
CA THR A 59 -1.44 -5.54 6.76
C THR A 59 -0.74 -5.05 5.49
N LEU A 60 0.44 -4.45 5.64
CA LEU A 60 1.23 -3.98 4.50
C LEU A 60 1.65 -5.14 3.57
N LEU A 61 1.96 -6.32 4.11
CA LEU A 61 2.23 -7.53 3.32
C LEU A 61 1.00 -8.06 2.58
N LYS A 62 -0.20 -7.96 3.16
CA LYS A 62 -1.45 -8.32 2.46
C LYS A 62 -1.73 -7.35 1.30
N LEU A 63 -1.54 -6.05 1.55
CA LEU A 63 -1.68 -5.01 0.54
C LEU A 63 -0.66 -5.19 -0.58
N SER A 64 0.58 -5.56 -0.27
CA SER A 64 1.64 -5.76 -1.28
C SER A 64 1.32 -6.88 -2.26
N LYS A 65 0.77 -8.00 -1.75
CA LYS A 65 0.28 -9.10 -2.58
C LYS A 65 -0.87 -8.67 -3.49
N MET A 66 -1.87 -7.96 -2.94
CA MET A 66 -3.06 -7.58 -3.70
C MET A 66 -2.80 -6.46 -4.70
N LEU A 67 -2.00 -5.46 -4.33
CA LEU A 67 -1.70 -4.30 -5.17
C LEU A 67 -0.46 -4.52 -6.07
N GLY A 68 0.20 -5.67 -5.96
CA GLY A 68 1.33 -6.05 -6.81
C GLY A 68 2.53 -5.13 -6.65
N PHE A 69 3.02 -4.97 -5.41
CA PHE A 69 4.29 -4.30 -5.11
C PHE A 69 5.15 -5.14 -4.17
N ARG A 70 6.44 -4.81 -4.06
CA ARG A 70 7.39 -5.47 -3.17
C ARG A 70 7.92 -4.48 -2.13
N ILE A 71 8.15 -4.97 -0.93
CA ILE A 71 8.78 -4.21 0.16
C ILE A 71 10.23 -4.67 0.22
N LYS A 72 11.16 -3.72 0.31
CA LYS A 72 12.58 -3.99 0.61
C LYS A 72 12.91 -3.33 1.93
N ILE A 73 13.68 -4.01 2.76
CA ILE A 73 14.21 -3.49 4.02
C ILE A 73 15.70 -3.28 3.80
N GLU A 74 16.16 -2.08 4.10
CA GLU A 74 17.56 -1.66 4.08
C GLU A 74 17.91 -1.22 5.50
N LEU A 75 19.10 -1.59 5.98
CA LEU A 75 19.58 -1.25 7.31
C LEU A 75 20.72 -0.25 7.13
N GLU A 76 20.73 0.80 7.97
CA GLU A 76 21.92 1.64 8.13
C GLU A 76 22.99 0.83 8.89
N ASP A 77 24.26 1.04 8.55
CA ASP A 77 25.42 0.40 9.21
C ASP A 77 25.56 0.78 10.69
#